data_AF-J0ZIQ0-F1
#
_entry.id   AF-J0ZIQ0-F1
#
_cell.length_a   1.000
_cell.length_b   1.000
_cell.length_c   1.000
_cell.angle_alpha   90.00
_cell.angle_beta   90.00
_cell.angle_gamma   90.00
#
_symmetry.space_group_name_H-M   'P 1'
#
loop_
_entity.id
_entity.type
_entity.pdbx_description
1 polymer ?
#
loop_
_entity_poly.entity_id
_entity_poly.type
_entity_poly.pdbx_seq_one_letter_code
_entity_poly.pdbx_strand_id
1 'polypeptide(L)' 'MNKIIMTTLLFCTGLIIAGCEKTYSVEEFKQNKELLNEWAILCGSLDQSKNCKNARIAYRKLLSEGRNP' A
#
# COMPACT_ATOMS: atom_id res chain seq x y z
N MET A 1 0.95 2.22 -39.15
CA MET A 1 0.75 3.20 -38.06
C MET A 1 -0.34 2.64 -37.14
N ASN A 2 -0.01 2.35 -35.87
CA ASN A 2 -0.86 1.91 -34.74
C ASN A 2 -0.06 1.09 -33.71
N LYS A 3 1.10 0.53 -34.10
CA LYS A 3 1.94 -0.25 -33.17
C LYS A 3 2.73 0.61 -32.19
N ILE A 4 3.09 1.85 -32.56
CA ILE A 4 3.89 2.75 -31.70
C ILE A 4 3.07 3.32 -30.53
N ILE A 5 1.75 3.50 -30.70
CA ILE A 5 0.87 4.11 -29.70
C ILE A 5 0.60 3.16 -28.51
N MET A 6 0.63 1.84 -28.75
CA MET A 6 0.40 0.85 -27.69
C MET A 6 1.61 0.71 -26.77
N THR A 7 2.83 0.82 -27.31
CA THR A 7 4.06 0.78 -26.50
C THR A 7 4.21 2.01 -25.60
N THR A 8 3.75 3.19 -26.01
CA THR A 8 3.77 4.38 -25.14
C THR A 8 2.72 4.33 -24.03
N LEU A 9 1.56 3.69 -24.26
CA LEU A 9 0.53 3.57 -23.22
C LEU A 9 0.99 2.65 -22.06
N LEU A 10 1.78 1.62 -22.37
CA LEU A 10 2.35 0.70 -21.39
C LEU A 10 3.50 1.32 -20.57
N PHE A 11 4.19 2.33 -21.11
CA PHE A 11 5.28 3.03 -20.41
C PHE A 11 4.77 4.10 -19.43
N CYS A 12 3.54 4.58 -19.59
CA CYS A 12 2.92 5.53 -18.63
C CYS A 12 2.38 4.85 -17.37
N THR A 13 2.26 3.52 -17.34
CA THR A 13 1.89 2.78 -16.12
C THR A 13 3.09 2.49 -15.20
N GLY A 14 4.32 2.72 -15.67
CA GLY A 14 5.57 2.48 -14.93
C GLY A 14 6.27 3.72 -14.39
N LEU A 15 5.72 4.92 -14.59
CA LEU A 15 6.40 6.21 -14.32
C LEU A 15 5.71 7.04 -13.23
N ILE A 16 5.21 6.38 -12.18
CA ILE A 16 4.79 7.03 -10.93
C ILE A 16 5.40 6.27 -9.74
N ILE A 17 6.72 6.19 -9.66
CA ILE A 17 7.40 5.56 -8.52
C ILE A 17 8.23 6.59 -7.71
N ALA A 18 8.07 7.89 -7.99
CA ALA A 18 8.72 8.96 -7.21
C ALA A 18 7.80 10.17 -6.91
N GLY A 19 6.46 9.98 -6.84
CA GLY A 19 5.55 11.11 -6.59
C GLY A 19 4.14 10.82 -6.08
N CYS A 20 3.59 9.61 -6.26
CA CYS A 20 2.28 9.25 -5.68
C CYS A 20 2.36 7.85 -5.09
N GLU A 21 2.93 7.75 -3.89
CA GLU A 21 2.77 6.55 -3.09
C GLU A 21 1.26 6.32 -2.87
N LYS A 22 0.73 5.17 -3.34
CA LYS A 22 -0.68 4.84 -3.18
C LYS A 22 -1.02 4.92 -1.68
N THR A 23 -2.02 5.71 -1.32
CA THR A 23 -2.56 5.69 0.03
C THR A 23 -3.51 4.50 0.16
N TYR A 24 -3.14 3.49 0.94
CA TYR A 24 -3.97 2.34 1.28
C TYR A 24 -4.90 2.69 2.44
N SER A 25 -6.16 2.26 2.33
CA SER A 25 -7.15 2.35 3.42
C SER A 25 -6.88 1.32 4.52
N VAL A 26 -7.51 1.52 5.69
CA VAL A 26 -7.44 0.56 6.81
C VAL A 26 -8.04 -0.79 6.40
N GLU A 27 -9.11 -0.77 5.63
CA GLU A 27 -9.83 -1.95 5.17
C GLU A 27 -9.02 -2.78 4.17
N GLU A 28 -8.29 -2.12 3.25
CA GLU A 28 -7.34 -2.80 2.36
C GLU A 28 -6.24 -3.52 3.15
N PHE A 29 -5.68 -2.88 4.18
CA PHE A 29 -4.71 -3.52 5.06
C PHE A 29 -5.29 -4.71 5.83
N LYS A 30 -6.54 -4.61 6.32
CA LYS A 30 -7.21 -5.72 7.02
C LYS A 30 -7.49 -6.94 6.14
N GLN A 31 -7.62 -6.73 4.83
CA GLN A 31 -7.92 -7.78 3.87
C GLN A 31 -6.65 -8.43 3.29
N ASN A 32 -5.50 -7.75 3.38
CA ASN A 32 -4.24 -8.22 2.82
C ASN A 32 -3.12 -8.27 3.88
N LYS A 33 -2.89 -9.46 4.43
CA LYS A 33 -1.86 -9.73 5.45
C LYS A 33 -0.44 -9.45 4.95
N GLU A 34 -0.13 -9.78 3.70
CA GLU A 34 1.21 -9.57 3.13
C GLU A 34 1.52 -8.07 3.04
N LEU A 35 0.56 -7.29 2.52
CA LEU A 35 0.65 -5.84 2.47
C LEU A 35 0.82 -5.24 3.88
N LEU A 36 0.04 -5.71 4.87
CA LEU A 36 0.16 -5.22 6.24
C LEU A 36 1.55 -5.51 6.83
N ASN A 37 2.13 -6.68 6.57
CA ASN A 37 3.45 -7.06 7.06
C ASN A 37 4.57 -6.26 6.38
N GLU A 38 4.51 -6.09 5.06
CA GLU A 38 5.46 -5.25 4.32
C GLU A 38 5.50 -3.83 4.90
N TRP A 39 4.32 -3.24 5.09
CA TRP A 39 4.20 -1.91 5.66
C TRP A 39 4.62 -1.87 7.13
N ALA A 40 4.36 -2.91 7.92
CA ALA A 40 4.85 -2.97 9.29
C ALA A 40 6.40 -2.92 9.36
N ILE A 41 7.08 -3.55 8.40
CA ILE A 41 8.54 -3.49 8.27
C ILE A 41 8.99 -2.10 7.80
N LEU A 42 8.39 -1.58 6.72
CA LEU A 42 8.76 -0.29 6.12
C LEU A 42 8.58 0.89 7.10
N CYS A 43 7.49 0.91 7.85
CA CYS A 43 7.16 2.02 8.74
C CYS A 43 8.13 2.22 9.91
N GLY A 44 8.78 1.14 10.34
CA GLY A 44 9.50 1.13 11.60
C GLY A 44 8.72 1.78 12.76
N SER A 45 9.45 2.35 13.72
CA SER A 45 8.87 3.02 14.90
C SER A 45 8.55 4.51 14.68
N LEU A 46 9.15 5.17 13.68
CA LEU A 46 9.13 6.63 13.56
C LEU A 46 8.35 7.18 12.36
N ASP A 47 8.04 6.37 11.34
CA ASP A 47 7.32 6.89 10.18
C ASP A 47 5.87 7.27 10.53
N GLN A 48 5.46 8.46 10.10
CA GLN A 48 4.13 9.06 10.31
C GLN A 48 3.34 9.22 9.00
N SER A 49 3.81 8.59 7.91
CA SER A 49 3.08 8.52 6.64
C SER A 49 1.66 8.01 6.87
N LYS A 50 0.74 8.44 6.00
CA LYS A 50 -0.67 8.07 6.11
C LYS A 50 -0.86 6.55 6.04
N ASN A 51 -0.05 5.87 5.24
CA ASN A 51 -0.03 4.41 5.15
C ASN A 51 0.45 3.76 6.45
N CYS A 52 1.50 4.28 7.09
CA CYS A 52 1.93 3.77 8.38
C CYS A 52 0.90 3.94 9.49
N LYS A 53 0.17 5.07 9.48
CA LYS A 53 -0.97 5.26 10.39
C LYS A 53 -2.08 4.25 10.11
N ASN A 54 -2.45 4.07 8.84
CA ASN A 54 -3.51 3.14 8.45
C ASN A 54 -3.14 1.67 8.74
N ALA A 55 -1.89 1.26 8.47
CA ALA A 55 -1.36 -0.07 8.81
C ALA A 55 -1.42 -0.32 10.33
N ARG A 56 -0.96 0.62 11.16
CA ARG A 56 -1.04 0.49 12.63
C ARG A 56 -2.48 0.39 13.13
N ILE A 57 -3.40 1.16 12.56
CA ILE A 57 -4.83 1.08 12.89
C ILE A 57 -5.41 -0.27 12.47
N ALA A 58 -5.11 -0.74 11.26
CA ALA A 58 -5.56 -2.04 10.76
C ALA A 58 -5.08 -3.18 11.66
N TYR A 59 -3.80 -3.20 12.01
CA TYR A 59 -3.21 -4.16 12.93
C TYR A 59 -3.94 -4.20 14.28
N ARG A 60 -4.18 -3.03 14.90
CA ARG A 60 -4.92 -2.93 16.17
C ARG A 60 -6.37 -3.42 16.03
N LYS A 61 -7.05 -3.09 14.93
CA LYS A 61 -8.42 -3.55 14.67
C LYS A 61 -8.47 -5.08 14.54
N LEU A 62 -7.54 -5.69 13.79
CA LEU A 62 -7.47 -7.14 13.66
C LEU A 62 -7.30 -7.82 15.01
N LEU A 63 -6.40 -7.32 15.87
CA LEU A 63 -6.25 -7.83 17.23
C LEU A 63 -7.54 -7.69 18.06
N SER A 64 -8.20 -6.52 18.02
CA SER A 64 -9.46 -6.31 18.76
C SER A 64 -10.62 -7.17 18.24
N GLU A 65 -10.58 -7.55 16.96
CA GLU A 65 -11.55 -8.43 16.31
C GLU A 65 -11.22 -9.93 16.52
N GLY A 66 -10.11 -10.25 17.23
CA GLY A 66 -9.65 -11.62 17.39
C GLY A 66 -9.14 -12.26 16.09
N ARG A 67 -8.81 -11.44 15.09
CA ARG A 67 -8.27 -11.89 13.79
C ARG A 67 -6.74 -11.85 13.83
N ASN A 68 -6.12 -12.81 13.16
CA ASN A 68 -4.67 -12.83 12.98
C ASN A 68 -4.23 -11.68 12.06
N PRO A 69 -3.46 -10.70 12.56
CA PRO A 69 -2.90 -9.65 11.73
C PRO A 69 -1.82 -10.16 10.75
#